data_AF-S2DCA9-F1
#
_entry.id   AF-S2DCA9-F1
#
_cell.length_a   1.000
_cell.length_b   1.000
_cell.length_c   1.000
_cell.angle_alpha   90.00
_cell.angle_beta   90.00
_cell.angle_gamma   90.00
#
_symmetry.space_group_name_H-M   'P 1'
#
loop_
_entity.id
_entity.type
_entity.pdbx_description
1 polymer ?
#
loop_
_entity_poly.entity_id
_entity_poly.type
_entity_poly.pdbx_seq_one_letter_code
_entity_poly.pdbx_strand_id
1 'polypeptide(L)'
;MLSKSQARTFFLGGTVVTFLIFIGLTIYSMAPSNDQSNHQNITEQVIKGKHIWETNNCMGCHAILGEGGYYAPELTKVIDRKGAPMVKAILQSPIPWAPNGRKMVAYEMNDEDAEAMVEYLKWIGEIDLNGFERIVSPLAKDKIKD
;
A
#
# COMPACT_ATOMS: atom_id res chain seq x y z
N MET A 1 -7.22 46.10 6.24
CA MET A 1 -6.03 45.29 5.89
C MET A 1 -5.18 45.13 7.14
N LEU A 2 -4.61 43.95 7.38
CA LEU A 2 -3.71 43.73 8.53
C LEU A 2 -2.42 44.53 8.35
N SER A 3 -1.86 45.08 9.43
CA SER A 3 -0.50 45.62 9.41
C SER A 3 0.52 44.50 9.23
N LYS A 4 1.76 44.82 8.82
CA LYS A 4 2.85 43.84 8.66
C LYS A 4 3.10 43.04 9.95
N SER A 5 3.02 43.71 11.11
CA SER A 5 3.20 43.07 12.42
C SER A 5 2.03 42.12 12.75
N GLN A 6 0.80 42.55 12.47
CA GLN A 6 -0.39 41.72 12.66
C GLN A 6 -0.37 40.49 11.76
N ALA A 7 0.01 40.65 10.48
CA ALA A 7 0.14 39.55 9.54
C ALA A 7 1.23 38.56 9.98
N ARG A 8 2.38 39.04 10.46
CA ARG A 8 3.46 38.18 10.98
C ARG A 8 3.01 37.39 12.22
N THR A 9 2.33 38.06 13.15
CA THR A 9 1.83 37.42 14.37
C THR A 9 0.78 36.37 14.05
N PHE A 10 -0.15 36.68 13.14
CA PHE A 10 -1.15 35.74 12.66
C PHE A 10 -0.52 34.51 12.00
N PHE A 11 0.45 34.71 11.10
CA PHE A 11 1.17 33.62 10.44
C PHE A 11 1.87 32.71 11.47
N LEU A 12 2.71 33.28 12.34
CA LEU A 12 3.47 32.49 13.31
C LEU A 12 2.56 31.79 14.33
N GLY A 13 1.54 32.48 14.84
CA GLY A 13 0.56 31.89 15.75
C GLY A 13 -0.22 30.76 15.08
N GLY A 14 -0.71 30.97 13.86
CA GLY A 14 -1.39 29.96 13.07
C GLY A 14 -0.51 28.73 12.80
N THR A 15 0.75 28.94 12.40
CA THR A 15 1.72 27.86 12.20
C THR A 15 1.96 27.06 13.47
N VAL A 16 2.14 27.71 14.62
CA VAL A 16 2.33 26.99 15.89
C VAL A 16 1.10 26.16 16.23
N VAL A 17 -0.10 26.72 16.09
CA VAL A 17 -1.36 26.00 16.38
C VAL A 17 -1.54 24.81 15.45
N THR A 18 -1.40 24.98 14.13
CA THR A 18 -1.58 23.87 13.18
C THR A 18 -0.50 22.80 13.34
N PHE A 19 0.73 23.19 13.67
CA PHE A 19 1.82 22.27 13.95
C PHE A 19 1.55 21.41 15.19
N LEU A 20 1.06 22.03 16.27
CA LEU A 20 0.68 21.29 17.49
C LEU A 20 -0.51 20.35 17.24
N ILE A 21 -1.51 20.78 16.46
CA ILE A 21 -2.63 19.92 16.05
C ILE A 21 -2.11 18.73 15.23
N PHE A 22 -1.22 18.96 14.26
CA PHE A 22 -0.62 17.91 13.45
C PHE A 22 0.10 16.87 14.33
N ILE A 23 0.93 17.30 15.29
CA ILE A 23 1.59 16.40 16.23
C ILE A 23 0.57 15.59 17.04
N GLY A 24 -0.48 16.25 17.56
CA GLY A 24 -1.53 15.58 18.31
C GLY A 24 -2.24 14.49 17.49
N LEU A 25 -2.55 14.80 16.22
CA LEU A 25 -3.14 13.85 15.29
C LEU A 25 -2.17 12.73 14.91
N THR A 26 -0.87 13.00 14.74
CA THR A 26 0.13 11.96 14.50
C THR A 26 0.20 10.98 15.66
N ILE A 27 0.25 11.46 16.90
CA ILE A 27 0.26 10.61 18.09
C ILE A 27 -1.02 9.78 18.16
N TYR A 28 -2.18 10.38 17.89
CA TYR A 28 -3.44 9.68 17.81
C TYR A 28 -3.41 8.58 16.75
N SER A 29 -2.99 8.88 15.51
CA SER A 29 -2.94 7.92 14.41
C SER A 29 -1.98 6.75 14.67
N MET A 30 -0.89 6.96 15.42
CA MET A 30 0.07 5.90 15.77
C MET A 30 -0.27 5.15 17.06
N ALA A 31 -1.34 5.52 17.77
CA ALA A 31 -1.73 4.85 19.00
C ALA A 31 -2.21 3.42 18.73
N PRO A 32 -1.88 2.42 19.58
CA PRO A 32 -2.30 1.03 19.38
C PRO A 32 -3.82 0.84 19.25
N SER A 33 -4.62 1.73 19.84
CA SER A 33 -6.08 1.71 19.71
C SER A 33 -6.59 2.01 18.31
N ASN A 34 -5.76 2.58 17.44
CA ASN A 34 -6.07 2.93 16.06
C ASN A 34 -5.27 2.09 15.04
N ASP A 35 -4.64 0.98 15.47
CA ASP A 35 -3.93 0.11 14.54
C ASP A 35 -4.92 -0.58 13.58
N GLN A 36 -4.72 -0.36 12.29
CA GLN A 36 -5.49 -0.96 11.19
C GLN A 36 -4.69 -2.01 10.41
N SER A 37 -3.42 -2.21 10.79
CA SER A 37 -2.46 -2.99 10.00
C SER A 37 -2.40 -4.47 10.36
N ASN A 38 -3.07 -4.89 11.44
CA ASN A 38 -2.86 -6.20 12.06
C ASN A 38 -1.37 -6.43 12.37
N HIS A 39 -0.75 -5.50 13.12
CA HIS A 39 0.69 -5.49 13.36
C HIS A 39 1.21 -6.81 13.95
N GLN A 40 0.42 -7.49 14.77
CA GLN A 40 0.74 -8.81 15.34
C GLN A 40 0.97 -9.91 14.30
N ASN A 41 0.49 -9.73 13.06
CA ASN A 41 0.62 -10.68 11.97
C ASN A 41 1.85 -10.41 11.08
N ILE A 42 2.68 -9.41 11.41
CA ILE A 42 3.94 -9.14 10.69
C ILE A 42 4.98 -10.19 11.09
N THR A 43 5.13 -11.21 10.25
CA THR A 43 6.14 -12.26 10.41
C THR A 43 7.47 -11.89 9.75
N GLU A 44 8.53 -12.68 9.99
CA GLU A 44 9.81 -12.53 9.27
C GLU A 44 9.64 -12.63 7.75
N GLN A 45 8.70 -13.45 7.27
CA GLN A 45 8.40 -13.58 5.83
C GLN A 45 7.75 -12.32 5.26
N VAL A 46 6.83 -11.69 6.00
CA VAL A 46 6.22 -10.41 5.60
C VAL A 46 7.30 -9.32 5.51
N ILE A 47 8.21 -9.26 6.48
CA ILE A 47 9.34 -8.31 6.49
C ILE A 47 10.26 -8.55 5.29
N LYS A 48 10.61 -9.82 5.02
CA LYS A 48 11.43 -10.20 3.86
C LYS A 48 10.77 -9.83 2.54
N GLY A 49 9.48 -10.13 2.38
CA GLY A 49 8.71 -9.75 1.20
C GLY A 49 8.67 -8.24 0.98
N LYS A 50 8.47 -7.46 2.05
CA LYS A 50 8.58 -5.99 1.99
C LYS A 50 9.96 -5.54 1.49
N HIS A 51 11.04 -6.15 1.98
CA HIS A 51 12.38 -5.81 1.53
C HIS A 51 12.60 -6.13 0.04
N ILE A 52 12.09 -7.27 -0.43
CA ILE A 52 12.11 -7.64 -1.86
C ILE A 52 11.30 -6.63 -2.70
N TRP A 53 10.12 -6.24 -2.24
CA TRP A 53 9.28 -5.21 -2.88
C TRP A 53 10.02 -3.88 -3.07
N GLU A 54 10.72 -3.42 -2.04
CA GLU A 54 11.46 -2.16 -2.04
C GLU A 54 12.72 -2.23 -2.90
N THR A 55 13.53 -3.27 -2.73
CA THR A 55 14.80 -3.45 -3.47
C THR A 55 14.59 -3.63 -4.97
N ASN A 56 13.46 -4.20 -5.38
CA ASN A 56 13.10 -4.36 -6.80
C ASN A 56 12.30 -3.19 -7.37
N ASN A 57 12.07 -2.13 -6.59
CA ASN A 57 11.30 -0.94 -6.98
C ASN A 57 9.94 -1.27 -7.61
N CYS A 58 9.22 -2.25 -7.05
CA CYS A 58 7.94 -2.69 -7.61
C CYS A 58 6.91 -1.55 -7.65
N MET A 59 6.96 -0.64 -6.66
CA MET A 59 6.15 0.57 -6.59
C MET A 59 6.43 1.57 -7.73
N GLY A 60 7.57 1.47 -8.42
CA GLY A 60 7.85 2.29 -9.60
C GLY A 60 6.91 2.00 -10.78
N CYS A 61 6.31 0.81 -10.83
CA CYS A 61 5.33 0.44 -11.86
C CYS A 61 3.93 0.23 -11.29
N HIS A 62 3.82 -0.37 -10.10
CA HIS A 62 2.58 -0.74 -9.44
C HIS A 62 2.21 0.22 -8.32
N ALA A 63 0.93 0.22 -7.96
CA ALA A 63 0.46 0.81 -6.72
C ALA A 63 0.13 -0.26 -5.68
N ILE A 64 0.33 0.05 -4.40
CA ILE A 64 -0.20 -0.67 -3.24
C ILE A 64 -0.85 0.38 -2.33
N LEU A 65 -2.00 0.07 -1.74
CA LEU A 65 -2.87 0.99 -0.99
C LEU A 65 -3.24 2.26 -1.78
N GLY A 66 -3.23 2.18 -3.12
CA GLY A 66 -3.46 3.34 -4.00
C GLY A 66 -2.25 4.24 -4.25
N GLU A 67 -1.08 3.93 -3.66
CA GLU A 67 0.14 4.73 -3.80
C GLU A 67 1.20 3.99 -4.63
N GLY A 68 1.78 4.70 -5.61
CA GLY A 68 2.86 4.19 -6.46
C GLY A 68 2.68 4.53 -7.94
N GLY A 69 3.16 3.64 -8.80
CA GLY A 69 3.09 3.77 -10.25
C GLY A 69 1.73 3.40 -10.84
N TYR A 70 1.39 4.05 -11.94
CA TYR A 70 0.15 3.79 -12.71
C TYR A 70 0.43 3.03 -14.03
N TYR A 71 1.63 2.47 -14.17
CA TYR A 71 2.03 1.71 -15.35
C TYR A 71 1.46 0.29 -15.32
N ALA A 72 1.34 -0.30 -14.14
CA ALA A 72 0.86 -1.66 -13.95
C ALA A 72 -0.29 -1.70 -12.94
N PRO A 73 -1.03 -2.82 -12.82
CA PRO A 73 -2.19 -2.89 -11.94
C PRO A 73 -1.86 -2.62 -10.47
N GLU A 74 -2.82 -2.09 -9.74
CA GLU A 74 -2.86 -2.05 -8.27
C GLU A 74 -2.66 -3.47 -7.71
N LEU A 75 -1.96 -3.64 -6.56
CA LEU A 75 -1.61 -4.95 -5.99
C LEU A 75 -2.15 -5.27 -4.58
N THR A 76 -2.80 -4.35 -3.88
CA THR A 76 -3.35 -4.54 -2.51
C THR A 76 -4.17 -5.82 -2.38
N LYS A 77 -5.11 -6.05 -3.30
CA LYS A 77 -5.97 -7.24 -3.30
C LYS A 77 -5.58 -8.25 -4.39
N VAL A 78 -4.30 -8.29 -4.77
CA VAL A 78 -3.86 -9.17 -5.87
C VAL A 78 -4.03 -10.65 -5.53
N ILE A 79 -3.84 -11.03 -4.26
CA ILE A 79 -4.00 -12.41 -3.82
C ILE A 79 -5.47 -12.85 -3.97
N ASP A 80 -6.43 -12.01 -3.60
CA ASP A 80 -7.86 -12.29 -3.81
C ASP A 80 -8.21 -12.40 -5.30
N ARG A 81 -7.60 -11.53 -6.14
CA ARG A 81 -7.90 -11.45 -7.58
C ARG A 81 -7.25 -12.55 -8.42
N LYS A 82 -6.08 -13.04 -8.03
CA LYS A 82 -5.24 -13.95 -8.85
C LYS A 82 -4.89 -15.26 -8.17
N GLY A 83 -4.97 -15.31 -6.85
CA GLY A 83 -4.50 -16.43 -6.03
C GLY A 83 -2.99 -16.43 -5.84
N ALA A 84 -2.56 -16.87 -4.66
CA ALA A 84 -1.14 -17.01 -4.30
C ALA A 84 -0.32 -17.86 -5.31
N PRO A 85 -0.80 -19.02 -5.81
CA PRO A 85 -0.02 -19.83 -6.75
C PRO A 85 0.30 -19.10 -8.06
N MET A 86 -0.64 -18.30 -8.57
CA MET A 86 -0.42 -17.55 -9.80
C MET A 86 0.59 -16.42 -9.60
N VAL A 87 0.49 -15.69 -8.50
CA VAL A 87 1.44 -14.62 -8.15
C VAL A 87 2.85 -15.19 -8.00
N LYS A 88 2.99 -16.31 -7.27
CA LYS A 88 4.26 -17.01 -7.11
C LYS A 88 4.85 -17.43 -8.45
N ALA A 89 4.06 -18.07 -9.32
CA ALA A 89 4.51 -18.50 -10.64
C ALA A 89 4.98 -17.34 -11.54
N ILE A 90 4.33 -16.18 -11.47
CA ILE A 90 4.75 -14.98 -12.21
C ILE A 90 6.11 -14.48 -11.70
N LEU A 91 6.32 -14.45 -10.38
CA LEU A 91 7.57 -13.97 -9.78
C LEU A 91 8.76 -14.92 -10.04
N GLN A 92 8.49 -16.23 -10.13
CA GLN A 92 9.49 -17.26 -10.44
C GLN A 92 9.76 -17.42 -11.95
N SER A 93 8.97 -16.76 -12.80
CA SER A 93 9.07 -16.90 -14.25
C SER A 93 10.42 -16.41 -14.80
N PRO A 94 11.10 -17.20 -15.64
CA PRO A 94 12.30 -16.77 -16.37
C PRO A 94 12.00 -15.89 -17.58
N ILE A 95 10.72 -15.68 -17.89
CA ILE A 95 10.29 -14.80 -18.98
C ILE A 95 9.50 -13.60 -18.46
N PRO A 96 9.67 -12.41 -19.05
CA PRO A 96 8.91 -11.21 -18.68
C PRO A 96 7.41 -11.42 -18.77
N TRP A 97 6.67 -11.02 -17.73
CA TRP A 97 5.21 -11.07 -17.73
C TRP A 97 4.62 -9.88 -18.48
N ALA A 98 3.83 -10.13 -19.53
CA ALA A 98 3.32 -9.06 -20.41
C ALA A 98 1.94 -9.35 -21.06
N PRO A 99 0.89 -9.67 -20.28
CA PRO A 99 -0.41 -10.10 -20.82
C PRO A 99 -1.09 -9.04 -21.69
N ASN A 100 -0.80 -7.75 -21.46
CA ASN A 100 -1.39 -6.62 -22.18
C ASN A 100 -0.34 -5.77 -22.91
N GLY A 101 0.81 -6.35 -23.26
CA GLY A 101 1.91 -5.67 -23.97
C GLY A 101 2.82 -4.80 -23.10
N ARG A 102 2.36 -4.30 -21.95
CA ARG A 102 3.22 -3.72 -20.90
C ARG A 102 4.03 -4.82 -20.22
N LYS A 103 5.32 -4.60 -20.00
CA LYS A 103 6.26 -5.65 -19.55
C LYS A 103 6.68 -5.45 -18.10
N MET A 104 6.54 -6.51 -17.31
CA MET A 104 7.19 -6.68 -16.01
C MET A 104 8.50 -7.44 -16.20
N VAL A 105 9.53 -7.11 -15.44
CA VAL A 105 10.85 -7.76 -15.50
C VAL A 105 10.73 -9.24 -15.09
N ALA A 106 11.57 -10.10 -15.67
CA ALA A 106 11.74 -11.48 -15.22
C ALA A 106 12.64 -11.48 -13.97
N TYR A 107 12.06 -11.72 -12.81
CA TYR A 107 12.79 -11.68 -11.54
C TYR A 107 13.47 -13.01 -11.21
N GLU A 108 12.99 -14.12 -11.76
CA GLU A 108 13.54 -15.46 -11.51
C GLU A 108 13.71 -15.76 -10.01
N MET A 109 12.72 -15.33 -9.21
CA MET A 109 12.79 -15.50 -7.76
C MET A 109 12.90 -16.99 -7.41
N ASN A 110 13.71 -17.32 -6.40
CA ASN A 110 13.66 -18.66 -5.81
C ASN A 110 12.34 -18.85 -5.04
N ASP A 111 12.09 -20.08 -4.57
CA ASP A 111 10.84 -20.42 -3.88
C ASP A 111 10.61 -19.62 -2.60
N GLU A 112 11.67 -19.40 -1.83
CA GLU A 112 11.62 -18.69 -0.56
C GLU A 112 11.30 -17.20 -0.74
N ASP A 113 11.92 -16.54 -1.72
CA ASP A 113 11.70 -15.13 -2.02
C ASP A 113 10.30 -14.88 -2.61
N ALA A 114 9.85 -15.78 -3.49
CA ALA A 114 8.52 -15.70 -4.06
C ALA A 114 7.42 -15.96 -3.00
N GLU A 115 7.66 -16.88 -2.06
CA GLU A 115 6.77 -17.10 -0.92
C GLU A 115 6.73 -15.88 0.00
N ALA A 116 7.89 -15.30 0.33
CA ALA A 116 7.96 -14.08 1.15
C ALA A 116 7.16 -12.92 0.53
N MET A 117 7.27 -12.73 -0.78
CA MET A 117 6.47 -11.74 -1.53
C MET A 117 4.97 -12.02 -1.45
N VAL A 118 4.56 -13.28 -1.56
CA VAL A 118 3.16 -13.68 -1.41
C VAL A 118 2.66 -13.39 0.00
N GLU A 119 3.43 -13.72 1.04
CA GLU A 119 3.07 -13.45 2.44
C GLU A 119 2.96 -11.95 2.72
N TYR A 120 3.88 -11.15 2.18
CA TYR A 120 3.78 -9.69 2.23
C TYR A 120 2.50 -9.18 1.56
N LEU A 121 2.17 -9.64 0.35
CA LEU A 121 0.97 -9.22 -0.37
C LEU A 121 -0.33 -9.71 0.29
N LYS A 122 -0.31 -10.87 0.96
CA LYS A 122 -1.43 -11.32 1.82
C LYS A 122 -1.63 -10.36 2.98
N TRP A 123 -0.57 -10.06 3.72
CA TRP A 123 -0.64 -9.13 4.86
C TRP A 123 -1.14 -7.74 4.44
N ILE A 124 -0.62 -7.19 3.33
CA ILE A 124 -1.11 -5.95 2.74
C ILE A 124 -2.61 -6.01 2.44
N GLY A 125 -3.08 -7.14 1.90
CA GLY A 125 -4.48 -7.35 1.60
C GLY A 125 -5.39 -7.32 2.84
N GLU A 126 -4.88 -7.64 4.03
CA GLU A 126 -5.66 -7.70 5.27
C GLU A 126 -5.66 -6.37 6.06
N ILE A 127 -4.98 -5.33 5.58
CA ILE A 127 -5.04 -4.00 6.20
C ILE A 127 -6.46 -3.44 6.05
N ASP A 128 -7.02 -2.89 7.13
CA ASP A 128 -8.29 -2.16 7.08
C ASP A 128 -8.07 -0.77 6.45
N LEU A 129 -8.54 -0.60 5.22
CA LEU A 129 -8.40 0.64 4.45
C LEU A 129 -9.67 1.50 4.49
N ASN A 130 -10.52 1.30 5.50
CA ASN A 130 -11.74 2.07 5.71
C ASN A 130 -12.68 2.06 4.48
N GLY A 131 -12.68 0.98 3.69
CA GLY A 131 -13.55 0.81 2.53
C GLY A 131 -12.91 1.10 1.17
N PHE A 132 -11.64 1.51 1.09
CA PHE A 132 -10.93 1.72 -0.18
C PHE A 132 -10.88 0.46 -1.05
N GLU A 133 -10.81 -0.70 -0.41
CA GLU A 133 -10.75 -2.02 -1.03
C GLU A 133 -12.05 -2.44 -1.71
N ARG A 134 -13.16 -1.75 -1.46
CA ARG A 134 -14.46 -2.05 -2.05
C ARG A 134 -14.54 -1.47 -3.46
N ILE A 135 -15.06 -2.26 -4.40
CA ILE A 135 -15.52 -1.72 -5.69
C ILE A 135 -16.79 -0.90 -5.41
N VAL A 136 -16.63 0.37 -5.03
CA VAL A 136 -17.72 1.34 -4.89
C VAL A 136 -18.10 1.90 -6.27
N SER A 137 -18.36 1.03 -7.24
CA SER A 137 -18.99 1.48 -8.47
C SER A 137 -20.50 1.47 -8.28
N PRO A 138 -21.22 2.58 -8.49
CA PRO A 138 -22.68 2.59 -8.60
C PRO A 138 -23.22 1.66 -9.70
N LEU A 139 -22.33 1.14 -10.56
CA LEU A 139 -22.61 0.25 -11.68
C LEU A 139 -22.09 -1.18 -11.45
N ALA A 140 -21.41 -1.46 -10.32
CA ALA A 140 -21.01 -2.82 -9.97
C ALA A 140 -22.28 -3.64 -9.65
N LYS A 141 -22.45 -4.76 -10.34
CA LYS A 141 -23.62 -5.64 -10.21
C LYS A 141 -23.55 -6.57 -8.99
N ASP A 142 -22.43 -6.55 -8.27
CA ASP A 142 -22.21 -7.47 -7.17
C ASP A 142 -22.76 -6.86 -5.89
N LYS A 143 -23.74 -7.55 -5.29
CA LYS A 143 -24.32 -7.17 -4.00
C LYS A 143 -23.26 -7.33 -2.92
N ILE A 144 -23.06 -6.26 -2.17
CA ILE A 144 -22.36 -6.27 -0.88
C ILE A 144 -23.01 -7.36 -0.03
N LYS A 145 -22.25 -8.39 0.33
CA LYS A 145 -22.66 -9.30 1.40
C LYS A 145 -22.18 -8.66 2.70
N ASP A 146 -23.13 -8.23 3.50
CA ASP A 146 -22.94 -7.80 4.88
C ASP A 146 -22.47 -8.96 5.77
#